data_AF-A0A5D0V4K1-F1
#
_entry.id   AF-A0A5D0V4K1-F1
#
_cell.length_a   1.000
_cell.length_b   1.000
_cell.length_c   1.000
_cell.angle_alpha   90.00
_cell.angle_beta   90.00
_cell.angle_gamma   90.00
#
_symmetry.space_group_name_H-M   'P 1'
#
loop_
_entity.id
_entity.type
_entity.pdbx_description
1 polymer ?
#
loop_
_entity_poly.entity_id
_entity_poly.type
_entity_poly.pdbx_seq_one_letter_code
_entity_poly.pdbx_strand_id
1 'polypeptide(L)'
;MITFLAVALTVLISVTALLALARIYRGPSLLDRVVAADLLLSTMLAAVAVEAAINRHATTLPVLVVLSLLGFVGSVSLVRFAVREVA
;
A
#
# COMPACT_ATOMS: atom_id res chain seq x y z
N MET A 1 0.93 25.75 7.59
CA MET A 1 1.98 24.90 6.98
C MET A 1 1.62 23.42 7.06
N ILE A 2 1.36 22.86 8.25
CA ILE A 2 0.94 21.44 8.41
C ILE A 2 -0.35 21.10 7.63
N THR A 3 -1.34 22.01 7.61
CA THR A 3 -2.59 21.81 6.85
C THR A 3 -2.38 21.65 5.36
N PHE A 4 -1.52 22.47 4.74
CA PHE A 4 -1.17 22.33 3.32
C PHE A 4 -0.50 20.99 3.04
N LEU A 5 0.44 20.58 3.91
CA LEU A 5 1.10 19.29 3.80
C LEU A 5 0.09 18.13 3.93
N ALA A 6 -0.83 18.20 4.89
CA ALA A 6 -1.86 17.19 5.10
C ALA A 6 -2.73 17.03 3.85
N VAL A 7 -3.24 18.13 3.29
CA VAL A 7 -4.05 18.10 2.06
C VAL A 7 -3.26 17.53 0.88
N ALA A 8 -2.01 17.95 0.69
CA ALA A 8 -1.17 17.45 -0.39
C ALA A 8 -0.91 15.93 -0.28
N LEU A 9 -0.60 15.45 0.92
CA LEU A 9 -0.40 14.02 1.19
C LEU A 9 -1.69 13.22 0.98
N THR A 10 -2.82 13.71 1.48
CA THR A 10 -4.13 13.05 1.28
C THR A 10 -4.44 12.93 -0.21
N VAL A 11 -4.28 14.01 -0.99
CA VAL A 11 -4.53 13.98 -2.44
C VAL A 11 -3.61 12.98 -3.13
N LEU A 12 -2.31 13.01 -2.84
CA LEU A 12 -1.33 12.13 -3.47
C LEU A 12 -1.59 10.65 -3.14
N ILE A 13 -1.90 10.35 -1.89
CA ILE A 13 -2.23 8.98 -1.42
C ILE A 13 -3.54 8.51 -2.05
N SER A 14 -4.58 9.35 -2.10
CA SER A 14 -5.85 9.00 -2.75
C SER A 14 -5.67 8.73 -4.24
N VAL A 15 -4.90 9.56 -4.96
CA VAL A 15 -4.59 9.34 -6.38
C VAL A 15 -3.82 8.03 -6.56
N THR A 16 -2.81 7.78 -5.71
CA THR A 16 -2.03 6.53 -5.75
C THR A 16 -2.91 5.31 -5.53
N ALA A 17 -3.83 5.36 -4.56
CA ALA A 17 -4.78 4.27 -4.28
C ALA A 17 -5.72 4.01 -5.47
N LEU A 18 -6.24 5.06 -6.10
CA LEU A 18 -7.09 4.94 -7.29
C LEU A 18 -6.32 4.35 -8.48
N LEU A 19 -5.07 4.76 -8.70
CA LEU A 19 -4.22 4.22 -9.75
C LEU A 19 -3.87 2.74 -9.50
N ALA A 20 -3.58 2.38 -8.25
CA ALA A 20 -3.34 0.99 -7.86
C ALA A 20 -4.58 0.12 -8.11
N LEU A 21 -5.77 0.57 -7.69
CA LEU A 21 -7.03 -0.11 -7.98
C LEU A 21 -7.30 -0.27 -9.48
N ALA A 22 -7.06 0.79 -10.27
CA ALA A 22 -7.20 0.74 -11.72
C ALA A 22 -6.26 -0.30 -12.36
N ARG A 23 -5.04 -0.45 -11.82
CA ARG A 23 -4.05 -1.43 -12.28
C ARG A 23 -4.40 -2.86 -11.86
N ILE A 24 -4.95 -3.06 -10.67
CA ILE A 24 -5.48 -4.37 -10.23
C ILE A 24 -6.56 -4.86 -11.21
N TYR A 25 -7.45 -3.98 -11.67
CA TYR A 25 -8.53 -4.35 -12.58
C TYR A 25 -8.05 -4.56 -14.04
N ARG A 26 -7.24 -3.64 -14.57
CA ARG A 26 -6.80 -3.65 -15.98
C ARG A 26 -5.53 -4.45 -16.24
N GLY A 27 -4.84 -4.92 -15.21
CA GLY A 27 -3.55 -5.60 -15.32
C GLY A 27 -3.61 -6.80 -16.28
N PRO A 28 -2.74 -6.88 -17.29
CA PRO A 28 -2.75 -7.95 -18.30
C PRO A 28 -2.22 -9.28 -17.76
N SER A 29 -1.25 -9.24 -16.82
CA SER A 29 -0.70 -10.45 -16.17
C SER A 29 -1.16 -10.55 -14.72
N LEU A 30 -1.22 -11.77 -14.19
CA LEU A 30 -1.51 -12.00 -12.78
C LEU A 30 -0.47 -11.33 -11.88
N LEU A 31 0.81 -11.40 -12.25
CA LEU A 31 1.89 -10.73 -11.53
C LEU A 31 1.67 -9.22 -11.43
N ASP A 32 1.24 -8.55 -12.51
CA ASP A 32 0.98 -7.11 -12.49
C ASP A 32 -0.16 -6.74 -11.53
N ARG A 33 -1.21 -7.57 -11.49
CA ARG A 33 -2.33 -7.38 -10.56
C ARG A 33 -1.92 -7.55 -9.11
N VAL A 34 -1.08 -8.55 -8.81
CA VAL A 34 -0.65 -8.82 -7.44
C VAL A 34 0.38 -7.78 -6.98
N VAL A 35 1.27 -7.31 -7.85
CA VAL A 35 2.14 -6.16 -7.56
C VAL A 35 1.32 -4.90 -7.32
N ALA A 36 0.26 -4.66 -8.10
CA ALA A 36 -0.65 -3.55 -7.86
C ALA A 36 -1.40 -3.66 -6.53
N ALA A 37 -1.74 -4.87 -6.08
CA ALA A 37 -2.32 -5.12 -4.76
C ALA A 37 -1.32 -4.83 -3.63
N ASP A 38 -0.04 -5.22 -3.79
CA ASP A 38 1.02 -4.89 -2.83
C ASP A 38 1.25 -3.37 -2.75
N LEU A 39 1.25 -2.68 -3.89
CA LEU A 39 1.28 -1.22 -3.97
C LEU A 39 0.10 -0.57 -3.23
N LEU A 40 -1.11 -1.14 -3.35
CA LEU A 40 -2.28 -0.65 -2.62
C LEU A 40 -2.09 -0.80 -1.10
N LEU A 41 -1.56 -1.94 -0.64
CA LEU A 41 -1.23 -2.15 0.78
C LEU A 41 -0.18 -1.14 1.28
N SER A 42 0.90 -0.93 0.51
CA SER A 42 1.92 0.08 0.81
C SER A 42 1.35 1.50 0.87
N THR A 43 0.36 1.80 0.03
CA THR A 43 -0.36 3.08 0.05
C THR A 43 -1.21 3.24 1.31
N MET A 44 -1.87 2.15 1.77
CA MET A 44 -2.59 2.16 3.05
C MET A 44 -1.66 2.36 4.24
N LEU A 45 -0.49 1.73 4.23
CA LEU A 45 0.58 1.96 5.21
C LEU A 45 0.97 3.44 5.28
N ALA A 46 1.20 4.07 4.13
CA ALA A 46 1.51 5.50 4.07
C ALA A 46 0.37 6.35 4.64
N ALA A 47 -0.89 6.02 4.34
CA ALA A 47 -2.06 6.75 4.85
C ALA A 47 -2.12 6.74 6.39
N VAL A 48 -1.96 5.56 7.00
CA VAL A 48 -1.99 5.41 8.46
C VAL A 48 -0.77 6.10 9.10
N ALA A 49 0.40 6.04 8.45
CA ALA A 49 1.61 6.70 8.96
C ALA A 49 1.46 8.22 8.98
N VAL A 50 0.90 8.79 7.90
CA VAL A 50 0.61 10.22 7.81
C VAL A 50 -0.42 10.65 8.86
N GLU A 51 -1.47 9.85 9.06
CA GLU A 51 -2.48 10.08 10.09
C GLU A 51 -1.85 10.15 11.50
N ALA A 52 -1.06 9.14 11.87
CA ALA A 52 -0.39 9.10 13.17
C ALA A 52 0.59 10.26 13.36
N ALA A 53 1.32 10.63 12.30
CA ALA A 53 2.29 11.74 12.33
C ALA A 53 1.63 13.11 12.49
N ILE A 54 0.49 13.35 11.83
CA ILE A 54 -0.27 14.60 11.93
C ILE A 54 -0.93 14.72 13.30
N ASN A 55 -1.57 13.65 13.79
CA ASN A 55 -2.28 13.65 15.06
C ASN A 55 -1.37 13.50 16.29
N ARG A 56 -0.07 13.25 16.07
CA ARG A 56 0.96 13.12 17.12
C ARG A 56 0.60 12.11 18.20
N HIS A 57 0.02 10.97 17.81
CA HIS A 57 -0.34 9.89 18.71
C HIS A 57 0.14 8.53 18.21
N ALA A 58 0.34 7.61 19.15
CA ALA A 58 0.82 6.26 18.87
C ALA A 58 -0.30 5.21 18.74
N THR A 59 -1.57 5.60 18.89
CA THR A 59 -2.72 4.68 18.95
C THR A 59 -2.93 3.87 17.67
N THR A 60 -2.55 4.42 16.51
CA THR A 60 -2.63 3.76 15.20
C THR A 60 -1.35 3.04 14.78
N LEU A 61 -0.26 3.11 15.56
CA LEU A 61 0.98 2.38 15.26
C LEU A 61 0.82 0.86 15.22
N PRO A 62 0.01 0.21 16.09
CA PRO A 62 -0.23 -1.22 15.98
C PRO A 62 -0.83 -1.62 14.61
N VAL A 63 -1.67 -0.76 14.03
CA VAL A 63 -2.23 -0.98 12.69
C VAL A 63 -1.12 -0.97 11.63
N LEU A 64 -0.18 -0.03 11.72
CA LEU A 64 1.00 0.00 10.83
C LEU A 64 1.84 -1.26 10.94
N VAL A 65 2.05 -1.78 12.15
CA VAL A 65 2.80 -3.02 12.35
C VAL A 65 2.13 -4.19 11.65
N VAL A 66 0.81 -4.36 11.85
CA VAL A 66 0.04 -5.44 11.20
C VAL A 66 0.06 -5.29 9.68
N LEU A 67 -0.16 -4.08 9.15
CA LEU A 67 -0.12 -3.84 7.70
C LEU A 67 1.28 -4.10 7.11
N SER A 68 2.35 -3.77 7.84
CA SER A 68 3.73 -3.99 7.38
C SER A 68 4.04 -5.48 7.27
N LEU A 69 3.58 -6.26 8.25
CA LEU A 69 3.69 -7.71 8.21
C LEU A 69 2.87 -8.30 7.04
N LEU A 70 1.66 -7.78 6.81
CA LEU A 70 0.82 -8.22 5.70
C LEU A 70 1.47 -7.95 4.33
N GLY A 71 2.04 -6.75 4.13
CA GLY A 71 2.76 -6.41 2.91
C GLY A 71 3.99 -7.30 2.69
N PHE A 72 4.78 -7.53 3.74
CA PHE A 72 5.93 -8.43 3.67
C PHE A 72 5.51 -9.86 3.27
N VAL A 73 4.48 -10.41 3.91
CA VAL A 73 3.96 -11.75 3.59
C VAL A 73 3.41 -11.80 2.16
N GLY A 74 2.76 -10.72 1.69
CA GLY A 74 2.28 -10.57 0.32
C GLY A 74 3.41 -10.68 -0.70
N SER A 75 4.49 -9.91 -0.52
CA SER A 75 5.66 -9.92 -1.39
C SER A 75 6.41 -11.27 -1.39
N VAL A 76 6.55 -11.94 -0.24
CA VAL A 76 7.16 -13.27 -0.17
C VAL A 76 6.30 -14.33 -0.86
N SER A 77 4.98 -14.27 -0.68
CA SER A 77 4.04 -15.21 -1.32
C SER A 77 4.08 -15.07 -2.85
N LEU A 78 4.09 -13.83 -3.34
CA LEU A 78 4.28 -13.47 -4.74
C LEU A 78 5.47 -14.17 -5.38
N VAL A 79 6.66 -14.08 -4.75
CA VAL A 79 7.88 -14.69 -5.26
C VAL A 79 7.76 -16.21 -5.33
N ARG A 80 7.17 -16.84 -4.31
CA ARG A 80 6.99 -18.30 -4.28
C ARG A 80 6.07 -18.81 -5.40
N PHE A 81 5.00 -18.07 -5.70
CA PHE A 81 4.10 -18.44 -6.79
C PHE A 81 4.71 -18.16 -8.18
N ALA A 82 5.37 -17.02 -8.35
CA ALA A 82 6.01 -16.65 -9.62
C ALA A 82 7.05 -17.70 -10.07
N VAL A 83 7.83 -18.24 -9.13
CA VAL A 83 8.83 -19.28 -9.42
C VAL A 83 8.19 -20.58 -9.94
N ARG A 84 6.94 -20.88 -9.56
CA ARG A 84 6.23 -22.09 -9.99
C ARG A 84 5.61 -22.00 -11.38
N GLU A 85 5.45 -20.81 -11.93
CA GLU A 85 4.84 -20.59 -13.25
C GLU A 85 5.89 -20.62 -14.38
N VAL A 86 7.18 -20.48 -14.04
CA VAL A 86 8.30 -20.47 -15.00
C VAL A 86 8.98 -21.85 -15.14
N ALA A 87 8.65 -22.81 -14.27
CA ALA A 87 9.18 -24.18 -14.27
C ALA A 87 8.19 -25.18 -14.85
#